data_AF-A0A2L2WPN8-F1
#
_entry.id   AF-A0A2L2WPN8-F1
#
_cell.length_a   1.000
_cell.length_b   1.000
_cell.length_c   1.000
_cell.angle_alpha   90.00
_cell.angle_beta   90.00
_cell.angle_gamma   90.00
#
_symmetry.space_group_name_H-M   'P 1'
#
loop_
_entity.id
_entity.type
_entity.pdbx_description
1 polymer ?
#
loop_
_entity_poly.entity_id
_entity_poly.type
_entity_poly.pdbx_seq_one_letter_code
_entity_poly.pdbx_strand_id
1 'polypeptide(L)'
;MYSRPMVELCLELHIPPAALFARMCSIANIDTPRMERLWSNYGSNPRRLSRVVGLLRAMSGFNSSGSFYDGVETNETFERDFRPVADGETVTPVMLILILDLYFRLTPITMVADTPEVVELARTIGLHAADVADIMDVFQHCDPYLNRTDIVFSPLLLPCQRIWQRFGNSSCEALASYASQLREYFS
;
A
#
# COMPACT_ATOMS: atom_id res chain seq x y z
N MET A 1 -3.07 2.87 10.44
CA MET A 1 -4.11 2.10 9.69
C MET A 1 -3.49 1.00 8.84
N TYR A 2 -2.34 1.25 8.19
CA TYR A 2 -1.72 0.31 7.26
C TYR A 2 -0.51 -0.41 7.89
N SER A 3 -0.59 -0.77 9.16
CA SER A 3 0.47 -1.60 9.76
C SER A 3 0.62 -2.91 8.98
N ARG A 4 1.85 -3.42 8.88
CA ARG A 4 2.13 -4.63 8.11
C ARG A 4 1.19 -5.81 8.43
N PRO A 5 0.93 -6.18 9.70
CA PRO A 5 0.01 -7.28 10.01
C PRO A 5 -1.43 -7.01 9.58
N MET A 6 -1.87 -5.74 9.58
CA MET A 6 -3.20 -5.36 9.09
C MET A 6 -3.30 -5.59 7.58
N VAL A 7 -2.32 -5.11 6.83
CA VAL A 7 -2.31 -5.24 5.37
C VAL A 7 -2.21 -6.71 4.96
N GLU A 8 -1.34 -7.49 5.59
CA GLU A 8 -1.24 -8.93 5.34
C GLU A 8 -2.57 -9.65 5.60
N LEU A 9 -3.28 -9.29 6.67
CA LEU A 9 -4.62 -9.83 6.95
C LEU A 9 -5.67 -9.36 5.94
N CYS A 10 -5.58 -8.12 5.46
CA CYS A 10 -6.45 -7.61 4.40
C CYS A 10 -6.26 -8.42 3.12
N LEU A 11 -5.01 -8.65 2.71
CA LEU A 11 -4.65 -9.46 1.56
C LEU A 11 -5.12 -10.92 1.70
N GLU A 12 -5.00 -11.50 2.90
CA GLU A 12 -5.49 -12.85 3.20
C GLU A 12 -7.02 -12.94 3.12
N LEU A 13 -7.75 -11.91 3.54
CA LEU A 13 -9.20 -11.95 3.62
C LEU A 13 -9.90 -11.34 2.39
N HIS A 14 -9.16 -10.71 1.47
CA HIS A 14 -9.71 -9.87 0.40
C HIS A 14 -10.66 -8.77 0.94
N ILE A 15 -10.29 -8.16 2.07
CA ILE A 15 -11.06 -7.08 2.71
C ILE A 15 -10.20 -5.80 2.73
N PRO A 16 -10.71 -4.65 2.27
CA PRO A 16 -9.91 -3.43 2.22
C PRO A 16 -9.54 -2.91 3.63
N PRO A 17 -8.37 -2.25 3.78
CA PRO A 17 -7.86 -1.79 5.07
C PRO A 17 -8.85 -0.92 5.87
N ALA A 18 -9.58 -0.03 5.22
CA ALA A 18 -10.58 0.81 5.89
C ALA A 18 -11.70 0.00 6.56
N ALA A 19 -12.16 -1.07 5.90
CA ALA A 19 -13.21 -1.94 6.44
C ALA A 19 -12.69 -2.76 7.63
N LEU A 20 -11.47 -3.29 7.54
CA LEU A 20 -10.87 -4.05 8.63
C LEU A 20 -10.52 -3.16 9.84
N PHE A 21 -10.03 -1.95 9.59
CA PHE A 21 -9.77 -0.95 10.62
C PHE A 21 -11.03 -0.56 11.38
N ALA A 22 -12.15 -0.33 10.68
CA ALA A 22 -13.44 -0.08 11.32
C ALA A 22 -13.87 -1.22 12.25
N ARG A 23 -13.62 -2.48 11.84
CA ARG A 23 -13.89 -3.65 12.71
C ARG A 23 -13.00 -3.66 13.95
N MET A 24 -11.73 -3.28 13.83
CA MET A 24 -10.85 -3.15 14.99
C MET A 24 -11.33 -2.07 15.97
N CYS A 25 -11.76 -0.92 15.47
CA CYS A 25 -12.36 0.12 16.31
C CYS A 25 -13.58 -0.41 17.08
N SER A 26 -14.47 -1.15 16.42
CA SER A 26 -15.63 -1.74 17.09
C SER A 26 -15.29 -2.79 18.15
N ILE A 27 -14.18 -3.51 17.98
CA ILE A 27 -13.67 -4.44 19.01
C ILE A 27 -13.12 -3.65 20.19
N ALA A 28 -12.33 -2.61 19.94
CA ALA A 28 -11.71 -1.78 20.97
C ALA A 28 -12.75 -1.03 21.81
N ASN A 29 -13.80 -0.52 21.17
CA ASN A 29 -14.89 0.19 21.83
C ASN A 29 -15.95 -0.75 22.43
N ILE A 30 -15.88 -2.04 22.11
CA ILE A 30 -16.86 -3.04 22.56
C ILE A 30 -18.29 -2.62 22.16
N ASP A 31 -18.47 -2.24 20.89
CA ASP A 31 -19.72 -1.60 20.40
C ASP A 31 -20.97 -2.47 20.51
N THR A 32 -20.84 -3.78 20.75
CA THR A 32 -21.97 -4.72 20.79
C THR A 32 -21.80 -5.79 21.86
N PRO A 33 -22.91 -6.37 22.39
CA PRO A 33 -22.85 -7.51 23.30
C PRO A 33 -22.14 -8.75 22.72
N ARG A 34 -22.12 -8.88 21.38
CA ARG A 34 -21.36 -9.94 20.72
C ARG A 34 -19.86 -9.70 20.85
N MET A 35 -19.39 -8.45 20.74
CA MET A 35 -17.99 -8.10 20.96
C MET A 35 -17.59 -8.28 22.41
N GLU A 36 -18.43 -7.90 23.38
CA GLU A 36 -18.20 -8.19 24.82
C GLU A 36 -17.92 -9.67 25.07
N ARG A 37 -18.74 -10.55 24.49
CA ARG A 37 -18.57 -12.00 24.62
C ARG A 37 -17.28 -12.49 23.96
N LEU A 38 -16.90 -11.94 22.81
CA LEU A 38 -15.64 -12.32 22.17
C LEU A 38 -14.45 -11.85 23.01
N TRP A 39 -14.50 -10.62 23.51
CA TRP A 39 -13.46 -10.05 24.35
C TRP A 39 -13.28 -10.81 25.66
N SER A 40 -14.37 -11.17 26.35
CA SER A 40 -14.29 -11.96 27.58
C SER A 40 -13.72 -13.37 27.35
N ASN A 41 -13.98 -13.97 26.19
CA ASN A 41 -13.52 -15.32 25.87
C ASN A 41 -12.06 -15.39 25.39
N TYR A 42 -11.58 -14.35 24.70
CA TYR A 42 -10.30 -14.38 23.97
C TYR A 42 -9.32 -13.27 24.37
N GLY A 43 -9.79 -12.13 24.89
CA GLY A 43 -8.98 -10.94 25.14
C GLY A 43 -7.82 -11.16 26.11
N SER A 44 -7.98 -12.03 27.10
CA SER A 44 -6.92 -12.40 28.05
C SER A 44 -6.21 -13.72 27.72
N ASN A 45 -6.56 -14.38 26.60
CA ASN A 45 -6.00 -15.69 26.25
C ASN A 45 -5.56 -15.77 24.77
N PRO A 46 -4.39 -15.20 24.42
CA PRO A 46 -3.87 -15.19 23.06
C PRO A 46 -3.68 -16.59 22.46
N ARG A 47 -3.30 -17.57 23.28
CA ARG A 47 -3.12 -18.97 22.82
C ARG A 47 -4.44 -19.58 22.35
N ARG A 48 -5.52 -19.34 23.09
CA ARG A 48 -6.86 -19.80 22.72
C ARG A 48 -7.33 -19.12 21.43
N LEU A 49 -7.13 -17.80 21.32
CA LEU A 49 -7.46 -17.06 20.10
C LEU A 49 -6.71 -17.61 18.88
N SER A 50 -5.39 -17.78 19.00
CA SER A 50 -4.55 -18.33 17.92
C SER A 50 -5.00 -19.72 17.47
N ARG A 51 -5.35 -20.60 18.41
CA ARG A 51 -5.89 -21.93 18.08
C ARG A 51 -7.20 -21.86 17.28
N VAL A 52 -8.12 -20.97 17.68
CA VAL A 52 -9.41 -20.79 16.97
C VAL A 52 -9.19 -20.19 15.58
N VAL A 53 -8.31 -19.19 15.45
CA VAL A 53 -7.93 -18.61 14.16
C VAL A 53 -7.33 -19.68 13.23
N GLY A 54 -6.45 -20.53 13.76
CA GLY A 54 -5.90 -21.66 13.00
C GLY A 54 -6.96 -22.64 12.51
N LEU A 55 -7.97 -22.92 13.33
CA LEU A 55 -9.10 -23.76 12.94
C LEU A 55 -9.94 -23.09 11.83
N LEU A 56 -10.25 -21.79 11.96
CA LEU A 56 -10.98 -21.03 10.95
C LEU A 56 -10.27 -21.04 9.59
N ARG A 57 -8.94 -20.81 9.59
CA ARG A 57 -8.11 -20.86 8.39
C ARG A 57 -8.08 -22.23 7.72
N ALA A 58 -8.27 -23.30 8.50
CA ALA A 58 -8.30 -24.68 8.00
C ALA A 58 -9.69 -25.12 7.50
N MET A 59 -10.75 -24.33 7.69
CA MET A 59 -12.09 -24.69 7.23
C MET A 59 -12.22 -24.57 5.72
N SER A 60 -12.90 -25.54 5.10
CA SER A 60 -13.21 -25.49 3.67
C SER A 60 -14.03 -24.25 3.33
N GLY A 61 -13.59 -23.48 2.34
CA GLY A 61 -14.25 -22.23 1.94
C GLY A 61 -13.71 -20.98 2.65
N PHE A 62 -12.77 -21.14 3.60
CA PHE A 62 -12.00 -20.00 4.08
C PHE A 62 -11.14 -19.47 2.93
N ASN A 63 -11.33 -18.19 2.59
CA ASN A 63 -10.62 -17.52 1.51
C ASN A 63 -10.75 -18.19 0.12
N SER A 64 -11.86 -18.90 -0.17
CA SER A 64 -12.12 -19.44 -1.50
C SER A 64 -12.62 -18.34 -2.46
N SER A 65 -11.75 -17.40 -2.78
CA SER A 65 -11.97 -16.35 -3.79
C SER A 65 -11.69 -16.85 -5.21
N GLY A 66 -10.78 -17.83 -5.38
CA GLY A 66 -10.33 -18.28 -6.69
C GLY A 66 -11.43 -18.85 -7.60
N SER A 67 -12.24 -19.79 -7.11
CA SER A 67 -13.27 -20.44 -7.95
C SER A 67 -14.57 -19.64 -8.08
N PHE A 68 -14.78 -18.62 -7.23
CA PHE A 68 -16.02 -17.85 -7.22
C PHE A 68 -16.00 -16.66 -8.18
N TYR A 69 -14.81 -16.10 -8.45
CA TYR A 69 -14.63 -14.91 -9.30
C TYR A 69 -14.01 -15.21 -10.68
N ASP A 70 -13.81 -16.49 -11.04
CA ASP A 70 -13.34 -16.87 -12.37
C ASP A 70 -14.27 -16.33 -13.47
N GLY A 71 -13.74 -15.42 -14.29
CA GLY A 71 -14.45 -14.82 -15.42
C GLY A 71 -15.23 -13.52 -15.13
N VAL A 72 -15.09 -12.94 -13.93
CA VAL A 72 -15.69 -11.63 -13.59
C VAL A 72 -14.61 -10.55 -13.59
N GLU A 73 -14.83 -9.45 -14.31
CA GLU A 73 -14.00 -8.24 -14.19
C GLU A 73 -14.11 -7.71 -12.75
N THR A 74 -13.10 -8.02 -11.93
CA THR A 74 -12.99 -7.48 -10.58
C THR A 74 -12.58 -6.01 -10.69
N ASN A 75 -13.42 -5.09 -10.18
CA ASN A 75 -13.07 -3.68 -10.00
C ASN A 75 -11.69 -3.54 -9.36
N GLU A 76 -10.95 -2.47 -9.67
CA GLU A 76 -9.63 -2.17 -9.12
C GLU A 76 -9.59 -2.39 -7.60
N THR A 77 -9.00 -3.51 -7.19
CA THR A 77 -8.94 -3.90 -5.80
C THR A 77 -7.69 -3.32 -5.14
N PHE A 78 -7.74 -3.08 -3.83
CA PHE A 78 -6.61 -2.52 -3.08
C PHE A 78 -5.37 -3.43 -3.12
N GLU A 79 -5.54 -4.74 -3.33
CA GLU A 79 -4.46 -5.73 -3.38
C GLU A 79 -3.44 -5.42 -4.47
N ARG A 80 -3.86 -4.79 -5.58
CA ARG A 80 -2.96 -4.39 -6.67
C ARG A 80 -1.91 -3.40 -6.19
N ASP A 81 -2.24 -2.54 -5.24
CA ASP A 81 -1.32 -1.52 -4.74
C ASP A 81 -0.14 -2.14 -3.95
N PHE A 82 -0.32 -3.36 -3.44
CA PHE A 82 0.69 -4.10 -2.65
C PHE A 82 1.39 -5.21 -3.43
N ARG A 83 1.12 -5.37 -4.73
CA ARG A 83 1.79 -6.34 -5.61
C ARG A 83 2.81 -5.63 -6.52
N PRO A 84 3.85 -6.34 -6.99
CA PRO A 84 4.77 -5.78 -7.98
C PRO A 84 4.06 -5.23 -9.22
N VAL A 85 4.59 -4.16 -9.79
CA VAL A 85 4.03 -3.50 -10.99
C VAL A 85 4.16 -4.36 -12.26
N ALA A 86 5.13 -5.28 -12.28
CA ALA A 86 5.34 -6.26 -13.33
C ALA A 86 6.01 -7.52 -12.77
N ASP A 87 5.94 -8.63 -13.51
CA ASP A 87 6.61 -9.87 -13.14
C ASP A 87 8.14 -9.69 -13.14
N GLY A 88 8.79 -10.10 -12.05
CA GLY A 88 10.23 -9.95 -11.88
C GLY A 88 10.68 -8.60 -11.31
N GLU A 89 9.76 -7.64 -11.16
CA GLU A 89 10.03 -6.37 -10.49
C GLU A 89 9.79 -6.47 -8.97
N THR A 90 10.49 -5.64 -8.20
CA THR A 90 10.26 -5.49 -6.74
C THR A 90 9.39 -4.28 -6.42
N VAL A 91 9.32 -3.31 -7.33
CA VAL A 91 8.60 -2.06 -7.15
C VAL A 91 7.09 -2.31 -7.13
N THR A 92 6.41 -1.80 -6.11
CA THR A 92 4.93 -1.86 -5.99
C THR A 92 4.31 -0.48 -6.17
N PRO A 93 3.02 -0.37 -6.51
CA PRO A 93 2.35 0.93 -6.58
C PRO A 93 2.41 1.73 -5.27
N VAL A 94 2.35 1.07 -4.10
CA VAL A 94 2.55 1.76 -2.80
C VAL A 94 3.91 2.46 -2.73
N MET A 95 4.98 1.82 -3.21
CA MET A 95 6.30 2.46 -3.27
C MET A 95 6.28 3.68 -4.18
N LEU A 96 5.65 3.57 -5.36
CA LEU A 96 5.49 4.70 -6.29
C LEU A 96 4.70 5.87 -5.69
N ILE A 97 3.66 5.60 -4.88
CA ILE A 97 2.90 6.63 -4.17
C ILE A 97 3.79 7.38 -3.17
N LEU A 98 4.63 6.66 -2.42
CA LEU A 98 5.56 7.27 -1.47
C LEU A 98 6.65 8.09 -2.16
N ILE A 99 7.12 7.63 -3.33
CA ILE A 99 8.09 8.37 -4.14
C ILE A 99 7.44 9.62 -4.74
N LEU A 100 6.20 9.55 -5.22
CA LEU A 100 5.45 10.72 -5.71
C LEU A 100 5.21 11.76 -4.61
N ASP A 101 4.91 11.33 -3.38
CA ASP A 101 4.80 12.23 -2.23
C ASP A 101 6.12 12.94 -1.91
N LEU A 102 7.27 12.26 -2.07
CA LEU A 102 8.58 12.90 -1.94
C LEU A 102 8.90 13.81 -3.13
N TYR A 103 8.51 13.42 -4.35
CA TYR A 103 8.68 14.22 -5.57
C TYR A 103 8.10 15.63 -5.39
N PHE A 104 6.89 15.76 -4.84
CA PHE A 104 6.26 17.08 -4.61
C PHE A 104 6.93 17.93 -3.52
N ARG A 105 7.83 17.35 -2.72
CA ARG A 105 8.56 18.05 -1.65
C ARG A 105 9.98 18.45 -2.06
N LEU A 106 10.48 17.91 -3.17
CA LEU A 106 11.81 18.20 -3.70
C LEU A 106 11.73 19.09 -4.93
N THR A 107 12.86 19.72 -5.26
CA THR A 107 13.03 20.40 -6.55
C THR A 107 13.77 19.47 -7.52
N PRO A 108 13.57 19.57 -8.84
CA PRO A 108 14.21 18.65 -9.79
C PRO A 108 15.73 18.50 -9.63
N ILE A 109 16.43 19.58 -9.27
CA ILE A 109 17.89 19.55 -9.04
C ILE A 109 18.31 18.74 -7.81
N THR A 110 17.39 18.52 -6.85
CA THR A 110 17.63 17.75 -5.63
C THR A 110 17.05 16.33 -5.70
N MET A 111 16.46 15.92 -6.83
CA MET A 111 15.95 14.55 -7.04
C MET A 111 17.09 13.60 -7.45
N VAL A 112 18.10 13.46 -6.59
CA VAL A 112 19.30 12.65 -6.84
C VAL A 112 19.57 11.67 -5.69
N ALA A 113 20.30 10.60 -5.97
CA ALA A 113 20.53 9.50 -5.02
C ALA A 113 21.22 9.92 -3.71
N ASP A 114 22.02 10.99 -3.74
CA ASP A 114 22.76 11.49 -2.56
C ASP A 114 21.90 12.37 -1.64
N THR A 115 20.70 12.77 -2.08
CA THR A 115 19.80 13.60 -1.29
C THR A 115 19.32 12.85 -0.04
N PRO A 116 19.49 13.39 1.18
CA PRO A 116 19.19 12.67 2.43
C PRO A 116 17.76 12.08 2.48
N GLU A 117 16.77 12.83 2.01
CA GLU A 117 15.37 12.41 1.97
C GLU A 117 15.14 11.24 1.01
N VAL A 118 15.88 11.18 -0.10
CA VAL A 118 15.86 10.08 -1.07
C VAL A 118 16.47 8.82 -0.43
N VAL A 119 17.63 8.97 0.23
CA VAL A 119 18.31 7.86 0.93
C VAL A 119 17.42 7.29 2.05
N GLU A 120 16.77 8.16 2.82
CA GLU A 120 15.87 7.73 3.90
C GLU A 120 14.65 6.99 3.37
N LEU A 121 14.01 7.51 2.32
CA LEU A 121 12.86 6.85 1.71
C LEU A 121 13.26 5.49 1.14
N ALA A 122 14.37 5.43 0.38
CA ALA A 122 14.88 4.20 -0.23
C ALA A 122 15.10 3.11 0.82
N ARG A 123 15.74 3.45 1.95
CA ARG A 123 15.93 2.54 3.08
C ARG A 123 14.60 2.04 3.66
N THR A 124 13.63 2.94 3.80
CA THR A 124 12.31 2.61 4.35
C THR A 124 11.59 1.60 3.46
N ILE A 125 11.55 1.83 2.15
CA ILE A 125 10.81 0.98 1.20
C ILE A 125 11.63 -0.20 0.66
N GLY A 126 12.89 -0.33 1.05
CA GLY A 126 13.78 -1.44 0.65
C GLY A 126 14.28 -1.37 -0.79
N LEU A 127 14.48 -0.17 -1.33
CA LEU A 127 15.06 0.07 -2.68
C LEU A 127 16.45 0.71 -2.58
N HIS A 128 17.21 0.74 -3.68
CA HIS A 128 18.40 1.57 -3.75
C HIS A 128 18.02 3.04 -3.99
N ALA A 129 18.81 3.97 -3.45
CA ALA A 129 18.57 5.41 -3.63
C ALA A 129 18.66 5.83 -5.12
N ALA A 130 19.49 5.13 -5.91
CA ALA A 130 19.55 5.30 -7.36
C ALA A 130 18.21 4.95 -8.02
N ASP A 131 17.61 3.80 -7.69
CA ASP A 131 16.32 3.39 -8.23
C ASP A 131 15.22 4.42 -7.89
N VAL A 132 15.23 4.98 -6.68
CA VAL A 132 14.28 6.04 -6.29
C VAL A 132 14.47 7.30 -7.12
N ALA A 133 15.72 7.74 -7.33
CA ALA A 133 16.03 8.90 -8.17
C ALA A 133 15.60 8.67 -9.63
N ASP A 134 15.85 7.48 -10.18
CA ASP A 134 15.43 7.12 -11.53
C ASP A 134 13.90 7.13 -11.67
N ILE A 135 13.16 6.64 -10.66
CA ILE A 135 11.69 6.73 -10.63
C ILE A 135 11.22 8.19 -10.57
N MET A 136 11.91 9.06 -9.83
CA MET A 136 11.60 10.49 -9.82
C MET A 136 11.81 11.14 -11.20
N ASP A 137 12.86 10.75 -11.94
CA ASP A 137 13.06 11.19 -13.32
C ASP A 137 11.92 10.73 -14.23
N VAL A 138 11.43 9.49 -14.07
CA VAL A 138 10.23 9.01 -14.78
C VAL A 138 9.00 9.86 -14.42
N PHE A 139 8.82 10.27 -13.16
CA PHE A 139 7.73 11.17 -12.77
C PHE A 139 7.84 12.56 -13.39
N GLN A 140 9.04 13.09 -13.63
CA GLN A 140 9.21 14.37 -14.34
C GLN A 140 8.61 14.34 -15.75
N HIS A 141 8.51 13.17 -16.38
CA HIS A 141 7.86 12.98 -17.69
C HIS A 141 6.34 12.85 -17.60
N CYS A 142 5.81 12.58 -16.41
CA CYS A 142 4.38 12.63 -16.13
C CYS A 142 3.94 14.05 -15.76
N ASP A 143 4.87 14.91 -15.34
CA ASP A 143 4.60 16.26 -14.85
C ASP A 143 4.36 17.25 -16.00
N PRO A 144 3.13 17.78 -16.16
CA PRO A 144 2.80 18.73 -17.22
C PRO A 144 3.54 20.07 -17.10
N TYR A 145 4.11 20.40 -15.93
CA TYR A 145 4.82 21.66 -15.72
C TYR A 145 6.26 21.65 -16.25
N LEU A 146 6.87 20.47 -16.40
CA LEU A 146 8.27 20.35 -16.82
C LEU A 146 8.46 20.30 -18.35
N ASN A 147 7.37 20.21 -19.13
CA ASN A 147 7.38 20.23 -20.61
C ASN A 147 8.49 19.35 -21.24
N ARG A 148 8.74 18.17 -20.65
CA ARG A 148 9.68 17.18 -21.19
C ARG A 148 9.19 16.71 -22.56
N THR A 149 10.05 16.79 -23.57
CA THR A 149 9.76 16.40 -24.97
C THR A 149 10.61 15.20 -25.41
N ASP A 150 11.52 14.80 -24.53
CA ASP A 150 12.40 13.67 -24.57
C ASP A 150 11.62 12.35 -24.39
N ILE A 151 11.95 11.35 -25.22
CA ILE A 151 11.31 10.04 -25.17
C ILE A 151 11.98 9.21 -24.08
N VAL A 152 11.20 8.81 -23.07
CA VAL A 152 11.66 7.89 -22.02
C VAL A 152 11.24 6.47 -22.31
N PHE A 153 12.21 5.57 -22.29
CA PHE A 153 12.00 4.12 -22.33
C PHE A 153 12.25 3.56 -20.94
N SER A 154 11.22 3.56 -20.10
CA SER A 154 11.23 2.91 -18.79
C SER A 154 10.05 1.97 -18.64
N PRO A 155 10.24 0.73 -18.14
CA PRO A 155 9.14 -0.19 -17.84
C PRO A 155 8.20 0.38 -16.75
N LEU A 156 8.69 1.34 -15.96
CA LEU A 156 7.93 2.00 -14.90
C LEU A 156 7.11 3.20 -15.41
N LEU A 157 7.23 3.60 -16.67
CA LEU A 157 6.51 4.76 -17.21
C LEU A 157 4.98 4.61 -17.06
N LEU A 158 4.42 3.48 -17.49
CA LEU A 158 2.98 3.25 -17.41
C LEU A 158 2.48 3.12 -15.95
N PRO A 159 3.16 2.37 -15.05
CA PRO A 159 2.86 2.42 -13.62
C PRO A 159 2.90 3.83 -13.02
N CYS A 160 3.94 4.62 -13.29
CA CYS A 160 4.06 6.00 -12.82
C CYS A 160 2.93 6.89 -13.34
N GLN A 161 2.56 6.77 -14.62
CA GLN A 161 1.43 7.51 -15.20
C GLN A 161 0.10 7.19 -14.50
N ARG A 162 -0.16 5.92 -14.16
CA ARG A 162 -1.36 5.54 -13.42
C ARG A 162 -1.40 6.14 -12.02
N ILE A 163 -0.26 6.14 -11.32
CA ILE A 163 -0.15 6.75 -9.99
C ILE A 163 -0.30 8.28 -10.09
N TRP A 164 0.29 8.90 -11.11
CA TRP A 164 0.11 10.32 -11.40
C TRP A 164 -1.34 10.68 -11.71
N GLN A 165 -2.05 9.89 -12.49
CA GLN A 165 -3.48 10.12 -12.77
C GLN A 165 -4.34 10.06 -11.51
N ARG A 166 -4.00 9.16 -10.57
CA ARG A 166 -4.71 9.02 -9.28
C ARG A 166 -4.42 10.16 -8.31
N PHE A 167 -3.16 10.59 -8.21
CA PHE A 167 -2.71 11.47 -7.11
C PHE A 167 -2.06 12.77 -7.56
N GLY A 168 -1.56 12.87 -8.79
CA GLY A 168 -0.83 14.03 -9.29
C GLY A 168 -1.66 15.32 -9.40
N ASN A 169 -2.98 15.17 -9.51
CA ASN A 169 -3.93 16.30 -9.49
C ASN A 169 -4.68 16.45 -8.15
N SER A 170 -4.35 15.62 -7.16
CA SER A 170 -4.99 15.67 -5.83
C SER A 170 -4.32 16.70 -4.92
N SER A 171 -4.90 17.02 -3.76
CA SER A 171 -4.24 17.93 -2.82
C SER A 171 -2.98 17.29 -2.23
N CYS A 172 -1.87 18.03 -2.22
CA CYS A 172 -0.61 17.56 -1.62
C CYS A 172 -0.80 17.12 -0.15
N GLU A 173 -1.70 17.78 0.59
CA GLU A 173 -2.04 17.41 1.96
C GLU A 173 -2.71 16.04 2.06
N ALA A 174 -3.64 15.72 1.15
CA ALA A 174 -4.30 14.41 1.13
C ALA A 174 -3.31 13.30 0.77
N LEU A 175 -2.44 13.55 -0.23
CA LEU A 175 -1.37 12.62 -0.59
C LEU A 175 -0.40 12.42 0.57
N ALA A 176 0.07 13.48 1.22
CA ALA A 176 0.99 13.39 2.35
C ALA A 176 0.38 12.64 3.55
N SER A 177 -0.89 12.89 3.86
CA SER A 177 -1.62 12.16 4.90
C SER A 177 -1.72 10.67 4.57
N TYR A 178 -2.04 10.34 3.31
CA TYR A 178 -2.13 8.96 2.86
C TYR A 178 -0.76 8.25 2.84
N ALA A 179 0.27 8.92 2.32
CA ALA A 179 1.64 8.44 2.30
C ALA A 179 2.18 8.18 3.71
N SER A 180 1.89 9.06 4.67
CA SER A 180 2.25 8.86 6.08
C SER A 180 1.65 7.58 6.65
N GLN A 181 0.37 7.30 6.35
CA GLN A 181 -0.26 6.05 6.76
C GLN A 181 0.36 4.83 6.07
N LEU A 182 0.67 4.92 4.77
CA LEU A 182 1.30 3.83 4.02
C LEU A 182 2.73 3.52 4.50
N ARG A 183 3.47 4.49 5.03
CA ARG A 183 4.81 4.25 5.61
C ARG A 183 4.77 3.26 6.78
N GLU A 184 3.67 3.21 7.55
CA GLU A 184 3.49 2.23 8.64
C GLU A 184 3.56 0.77 8.16
N TYR A 185 3.37 0.52 6.87
CA TYR A 185 3.49 -0.81 6.28
C TYR A 185 4.96 -1.30 6.24
N PHE A 186 5.91 -0.37 6.15
CA PHE A 186 7.33 -0.65 6.01
C PHE A 186 8.12 -0.53 7.32
N SER A 187 7.52 0.07 8.35
CA SER A 187 8.04 0.12 9.72
C SER A 187 8.05 -1.24 10.41
#